data_AF-A0A392T1D7-F1
#
_entry.id   AF-A0A392T1D7-F1
#
_cell.length_a   1.000
_cell.length_b   1.000
_cell.length_c   1.000
_cell.angle_alpha   90.00
_cell.angle_beta   90.00
_cell.angle_gamma   90.00
#
_symmetry.space_group_name_H-M   'P 1'
#
loop_
_entity.id
_entity.type
_entity.pdbx_description
1 polymer ?
#
loop_
_entity_poly.entity_id
_entity_poly.type
_entity_poly.pdbx_seq_one_letter_code
_entity_poly.pdbx_strand_id
1 'polypeptide(L)' 'MGELEEYYEEETAKARDRAEPSQRKLPPKQKDPGTFTVPFCFGKVQGRALCDLGSSISLMSLQFA' A
#
# COMPACT_ATOMS: atom_id res chain seq x y z
N MET A 1 -18.58 3.05 45.36
CA MET A 1 -17.29 3.07 44.64
C MET A 1 -17.18 1.92 43.63
N GLY A 2 -17.75 0.74 43.89
CA GLY A 2 -17.64 -0.41 42.96
C GLY A 2 -18.43 -0.35 41.64
N GLU A 3 -19.54 0.39 41.57
CA GLU A 3 -20.37 0.46 40.34
C GLU A 3 -19.64 1.17 39.18
N LEU A 4 -18.82 2.16 39.52
CA LEU A 4 -18.02 2.90 38.55
C LEU A 4 -16.90 2.00 38.01
N GLU A 5 -16.25 1.23 38.89
CA GLU A 5 -15.21 0.27 38.53
C GLU A 5 -15.74 -0.87 37.64
N GLU A 6 -16.91 -1.43 37.96
CA GLU A 6 -17.54 -2.49 37.16
C GLU A 6 -17.84 -2.02 35.71
N TYR A 7 -18.30 -0.78 35.55
CA TYR A 7 -18.55 -0.18 34.23
C TYR A 7 -17.28 -0.08 33.38
N TYR A 8 -16.14 0.30 33.98
CA TYR A 8 -14.88 0.37 33.23
C TYR A 8 -14.34 -1.00 32.89
N GLU A 9 -14.50 -2.00 33.77
CA GLU A 9 -14.10 -3.37 33.49
C GLU A 9 -14.90 -3.95 32.31
N GLU A 10 -16.22 -3.74 32.28
CA GLU A 10 -17.09 -4.19 31.19
C GLU A 10 -16.73 -3.53 29.84
N GLU A 11 -16.43 -2.23 29.85
CA GLU A 11 -15.99 -1.49 28.65
C GLU A 11 -14.61 -1.96 28.16
N THR A 12 -13.67 -2.25 29.07
CA THR A 12 -12.35 -2.78 28.68
C THR A 12 -12.44 -4.20 28.11
N ALA A 13 -13.37 -5.02 28.61
CA ALA A 13 -13.61 -6.37 28.09
C ALA A 13 -14.20 -6.33 26.68
N LYS A 14 -15.20 -5.47 26.42
CA LYS A 14 -15.78 -5.27 25.08
C LYS A 14 -14.76 -4.72 24.07
N ALA A 15 -13.86 -3.83 24.51
CA ALA A 15 -12.81 -3.29 23.66
C ALA A 15 -11.79 -4.37 23.24
N ARG A 16 -11.48 -5.34 24.11
CA ARG A 16 -10.59 -6.47 23.78
C ARG A 16 -11.20 -7.41 22.75
N ASP A 17 -12.50 -7.68 22.86
CA ASP A 17 -13.23 -8.54 21.91
C ASP A 17 -13.31 -7.92 20.50
N ARG A 18 -13.45 -6.59 20.40
CA ARG A 18 -13.40 -5.86 19.13
C ARG A 18 -11.98 -5.78 18.53
N ALA A 19 -10.97 -5.89 19.37
CA ALA A 19 -9.56 -5.78 19.03
C ALA A 19 -8.88 -7.15 18.88
N GLU A 20 -9.63 -8.25 18.73
CA GLU A 20 -9.09 -9.52 18.25
C GLU A 20 -8.28 -9.24 16.97
N PRO A 21 -6.95 -9.23 17.04
CA PRO A 21 -6.13 -8.96 15.91
C PRO A 21 -6.20 -10.24 15.10
N SER A 22 -7.13 -10.30 14.15
CA SER A 22 -7.09 -11.31 13.12
C SER A 22 -5.65 -11.32 12.62
N GLN A 23 -4.91 -12.40 12.89
CA GLN A 23 -3.49 -12.51 12.59
C GLN A 23 -3.33 -12.66 11.07
N ARG A 24 -3.86 -11.72 10.31
CA ARG A 24 -3.57 -11.53 8.90
C ARG A 24 -2.11 -11.12 8.88
N LYS A 25 -1.23 -12.09 8.62
CA LYS A 25 0.18 -11.81 8.35
C LYS A 25 0.20 -10.80 7.22
N LEU A 26 0.59 -9.57 7.54
CA LEU A 26 0.78 -8.54 6.52
C LEU A 26 1.79 -9.07 5.52
N PRO A 27 1.60 -8.80 4.22
CA PRO A 27 2.59 -9.17 3.23
C PRO A 27 3.94 -8.51 3.59
N PRO A 28 5.07 -9.19 3.35
CA PRO A 28 6.37 -8.62 3.64
C PRO A 28 6.58 -7.34 2.82
N LYS A 29 7.10 -6.29 3.48
CA LYS A 29 7.48 -5.05 2.80
C LYS A 29 8.50 -5.38 1.71
N GLN A 30 8.23 -4.96 0.49
CA GLN A 30 9.19 -5.03 -0.61
C GLN A 30 10.17 -3.87 -0.50
N LYS A 31 11.40 -4.08 -1.00
CA LYS A 31 12.37 -2.99 -1.16
C LYS A 31 11.89 -2.06 -2.27
N ASP A 32 12.31 -0.80 -2.18
CA ASP A 32 12.10 0.14 -3.27
C ASP A 32 12.86 -0.35 -4.51
N PRO A 33 12.19 -0.48 -5.68
CA PRO A 33 12.84 -0.96 -6.89
C PRO A 33 13.76 0.10 -7.53
N GLY A 34 13.63 1.38 -7.16
CA GLY A 34 14.27 2.53 -7.79
C GLY A 34 13.73 2.78 -9.20
N THR A 35 14.02 1.84 -10.10
CA THR A 35 13.59 1.85 -11.49
C THR A 35 12.95 0.52 -11.86
N PHE A 36 11.84 0.57 -12.59
CA PHE A 36 11.14 -0.61 -13.07
C PHE A 36 10.67 -0.41 -14.50
N THR A 37 10.18 -1.48 -15.14
CA THR A 37 9.58 -1.38 -16.48
C THR A 37 8.15 -1.82 -16.45
N VAL A 38 7.29 -1.09 -17.16
CA VAL A 38 5.88 -1.45 -17.36
C VAL A 38 5.61 -1.64 -18.85
N PRO A 39 4.76 -2.60 -19.25
CA PRO A 39 4.30 -2.64 -20.62
C PRO A 39 3.50 -1.37 -20.93
N PHE A 40 3.65 -0.84 -22.15
CA PHE A 40 2.84 0.28 -22.61
C PHE A 40 2.30 0.03 -24.02
N CYS A 41 1.20 0.69 -24.32
CA CYS A 41 0.62 0.76 -25.65
C CYS A 41 0.32 2.24 -25.96
N PHE A 42 0.81 2.74 -27.09
CA PHE A 42 0.49 4.07 -27.60
C PHE A 42 0.07 3.97 -29.08
N GLY A 43 -1.23 4.12 -29.34
CA GLY A 43 -1.81 3.81 -30.66
C GLY A 43 -1.56 2.35 -31.04
N LYS A 44 -0.85 2.12 -32.15
CA LYS A 44 -0.44 0.78 -32.63
C LYS A 44 0.93 0.33 -32.12
N VAL A 45 1.64 1.20 -31.40
CA VAL A 45 2.97 0.90 -30.86
C VAL A 45 2.82 0.21 -29.51
N GLN A 46 3.57 -0.87 -29.31
CA GLN A 46 3.64 -1.60 -28.03
C GLN A 46 5.11 -1.69 -27.60
N GLY A 47 5.36 -1.66 -26.30
CA GLY A 47 6.72 -1.78 -25.78
C GLY A 47 6.77 -1.83 -24.26
N ARG A 48 7.95 -1.52 -23.71
CA ARG A 48 8.15 -1.33 -22.27
C ARG A 48 8.63 0.08 -21.99
N ALA A 49 7.98 0.75 -21.05
CA ALA A 49 8.36 2.06 -20.55
C ALA A 49 9.24 1.90 -19.31
N LEU A 50 10.31 2.69 -19.23
CA LEU A 50 11.13 2.77 -18.03
C LEU A 50 10.48 3.76 -17.06
N CYS A 51 10.20 3.31 -15.85
CA CYS A 51 9.66 4.12 -14.77
C CYS A 51 10.73 4.27 -13.70
N ASP A 52 11.28 5.48 -13.57
CA ASP A 52 12.24 5.83 -12.54
C ASP A 52 11.55 6.65 -11.44
N LEU A 53 11.51 6.12 -10.22
CA LEU A 53 10.91 6.78 -9.06
C LEU A 53 11.71 8.01 -8.60
N GLY A 54 12.98 8.13 -9.03
CA GLY A 54 13.81 9.30 -8.82
C GLY A 54 13.59 10.43 -9.83
N SER A 55 12.87 10.18 -10.92
CA SER A 55 12.64 11.18 -11.98
C SER A 55 11.40 12.01 -11.71
N SER A 56 11.50 13.33 -11.91
CA SER A 56 10.37 14.27 -11.80
C SER A 56 9.64 14.54 -13.12
N ILE A 57 10.17 14.05 -14.24
CA ILE A 57 9.61 14.28 -15.58
C ILE A 57 9.40 12.96 -16.33
N SER A 58 8.39 12.93 -17.18
CA SER A 58 8.14 11.82 -18.12
C SER A 58 8.73 12.16 -19.48
N LEU A 59 9.61 11.31 -19.99
CA LEU A 59 10.23 11.45 -21.31
C LEU A 59 9.54 10.50 -22.29
N MET A 60 9.27 10.99 -23.51
CA MET A 60 8.85 10.19 -24.65
C MET A 60 9.90 10.32 -25.75
N SER A 61 10.25 9.20 -26.37
CA SER A 61 11.20 9.25 -27.49
C SER A 61 10.54 9.80 -28.74
N LEU A 62 11.26 10.62 -29.50
CA LEU A 62 10.80 11.19 -30.77
C LEU A 62 10.43 10.14 -31.81
N GLN A 63 10.93 8.92 -31.68
CA GLN A 63 10.56 7.81 -32.56
C GLN A 63 9.08 7.40 -32.45
N PHE A 64 8.40 7.82 -31.37
CA PHE A 64 6.99 7.54 -31.11
C PHE A 64 6.10 8.79 -31.23
N ALA A 65 6.69 9.95 -31.52
CA ALA A 65 6.01 11.24 -31.67
C ALA A 65 5.57 11.48 -33.12
#